data_AF-A0A7W0ZUI4-F1
#
_entry.id   AF-A0A7W0ZUI4-F1
#
_cell.length_a   1.000
_cell.length_b   1.000
_cell.length_c   1.000
_cell.angle_alpha   90.00
_cell.angle_beta   90.00
_cell.angle_gamma   90.00
#
_symmetry.space_group_name_H-M   'P 1'
#
loop_
_entity.id
_entity.type
_entity.pdbx_description
1 polymer ?
#
loop_
_entity_poly.entity_id
_entity_poly.type
_entity_poly.pdbx_seq_one_letter_code
_entity_poly.pdbx_strand_id
1 'polypeptide(L)'
;MPSTPMIAGALAAELRGMVGREARVFAAAGRVNLIGEHTDYNDGFVLPFAIERTTFVAVAARDDRKLVVRSRSQPGTAEIDLAADGTPRKSWTDYIEGVARALMRRGIPVSGPDILVGSDLPTGAGLSTTAALEISVGLALSTLAGADIDRTELALAGQEAEHQWTGTLCGIMDQMVVARGERDHALLIDCRSLELRAVPLALGDHVILVCDSGVKHELASSDYNQRRRECEQGVELLGAAFPGIRALRDITTTQLASRQSALPDVVRRRCRHVVTENERTTQAAAALAAGDLVTVGRLMNGSHASLRDDYEVSCAELDLLVETAQTQPGVLGARMTGGGFGGCTVNLDCASIEHRAVAAISAAAECREDPRRLVLVGAEVDTVEQGPFFAVLDEAVRRHTGEGAECLELEDRLVREGLDVAAEVCVGACYGVVVLDEQQRAELVGHPAVVVVEANLLRCRARRILAQEEQAVSPRPARIIHPRERPQHEWACRCECGGMWDEVRVAEDRAAAGRHHRERPGCELDVKGAAIRDFDARARRACRARRARSGSTSPAACDPRCLASA
;
A
#
# COMPACT_ATOMS: atom_id res chain seq x y z
N MET A 1 -4.73 8.53 -12.12
CA MET A 1 -5.40 9.36 -11.10
C MET A 1 -5.38 10.81 -11.55
N PRO A 2 -6.35 11.66 -11.14
CA PRO A 2 -6.27 13.10 -11.30
C PRO A 2 -4.91 13.64 -10.84
N SER A 3 -4.36 14.66 -11.52
CA SER A 3 -3.18 15.37 -11.01
C SER A 3 -3.57 16.30 -9.86
N THR A 4 -2.67 16.51 -8.89
CA THR A 4 -2.83 17.43 -7.75
C THR A 4 -3.39 18.81 -8.15
N PRO A 5 -2.92 19.46 -9.25
CA PRO A 5 -3.48 20.75 -9.69
C PRO A 5 -4.93 20.66 -10.16
N MET A 6 -5.35 19.55 -10.75
CA MET A 6 -6.72 19.36 -11.22
C MET A 6 -7.69 19.21 -10.05
N ILE A 7 -7.30 18.46 -9.00
CA ILE A 7 -8.10 18.33 -7.77
C ILE A 7 -8.25 19.69 -7.08
N ALA A 8 -7.14 20.42 -6.92
CA ALA A 8 -7.14 21.75 -6.31
C ALA A 8 -8.02 22.74 -7.08
N GLY A 9 -7.90 22.80 -8.41
CA GLY A 9 -8.71 23.68 -9.25
C GLY A 9 -10.21 23.39 -9.16
N ALA A 10 -10.59 22.10 -9.15
CA ALA A 10 -11.98 21.69 -8.97
C ALA A 10 -12.52 22.09 -7.59
N LEU A 11 -11.75 21.88 -6.52
CA LEU A 11 -12.15 22.21 -5.15
C LEU A 11 -12.33 23.73 -4.96
N ALA A 12 -11.44 24.54 -5.54
CA ALA A 12 -11.55 26.00 -5.52
C ALA A 12 -12.81 26.48 -6.26
N ALA A 13 -13.06 25.93 -7.46
CA ALA A 13 -14.22 26.28 -8.26
C ALA A 13 -15.53 25.90 -7.56
N GLU A 14 -15.55 24.74 -6.90
CA GLU A 14 -16.68 24.24 -6.10
C GLU A 14 -16.99 25.18 -4.93
N LEU A 15 -15.99 25.51 -4.09
CA LEU A 15 -16.20 26.42 -2.97
C LEU A 15 -16.66 27.81 -3.45
N ARG A 16 -16.01 28.35 -4.48
CA ARG A 16 -16.42 29.63 -5.09
C ARG A 16 -17.86 29.59 -5.58
N GLY A 17 -18.29 28.49 -6.19
CA GLY A 17 -19.68 28.29 -6.62
C GLY A 17 -20.67 28.27 -5.45
N MET A 18 -20.27 27.74 -4.30
CA MET A 18 -21.10 27.69 -3.09
C MET A 18 -21.24 29.06 -2.41
N VAL A 19 -20.18 29.86 -2.36
CA VAL A 19 -20.13 31.05 -1.49
C VAL A 19 -19.98 32.39 -2.21
N GLY A 20 -19.70 32.39 -3.52
CA GLY A 20 -19.59 33.59 -4.36
C GLY A 20 -18.36 34.46 -4.10
N ARG A 21 -17.38 33.97 -3.32
CA ARG A 21 -16.12 34.68 -2.99
C ARG A 21 -14.91 33.97 -3.59
N GLU A 22 -13.80 34.67 -3.70
CA GLU A 22 -12.53 34.09 -4.12
C GLU A 22 -12.12 32.96 -3.16
N ALA A 23 -11.72 31.82 -3.73
CA ALA A 23 -11.28 30.65 -2.99
C ALA A 23 -9.80 30.37 -3.28
N ARG A 24 -9.02 30.14 -2.22
CA ARG A 24 -7.62 29.71 -2.28
C ARG A 24 -7.51 28.28 -1.79
N VAL A 25 -6.57 27.51 -2.31
CA VAL A 25 -6.37 26.11 -1.91
C VAL A 25 -5.02 25.93 -1.24
N PHE A 26 -5.06 25.27 -0.11
CA PHE A 26 -3.91 24.83 0.67
C PHE A 26 -3.91 23.31 0.69
N ALA A 27 -2.72 22.73 0.78
CA ALA A 27 -2.58 21.30 0.65
C ALA A 27 -1.39 20.80 1.47
N ALA A 28 -1.52 19.58 1.98
CA ALA A 28 -0.47 18.86 2.66
C ALA A 28 -0.55 17.38 2.31
N ALA A 29 0.62 16.78 2.09
CA ALA A 29 0.77 15.38 1.77
C ALA A 29 0.38 14.49 2.96
N GLY A 30 0.00 13.23 2.69
CA GLY A 30 0.08 12.18 3.69
C GLY A 30 1.51 11.71 3.88
N ARG A 31 1.70 10.67 4.69
CA ARG A 31 3.04 10.12 4.97
C ARG A 31 3.02 8.62 5.16
N VAL A 32 4.18 8.02 4.91
CA VAL A 32 4.53 6.66 5.31
C VAL A 32 5.72 6.74 6.24
N ASN A 33 5.77 5.87 7.26
CA ASN A 33 6.96 5.75 8.09
C ASN A 33 7.80 4.56 7.64
N LEU A 34 9.06 4.79 7.27
CA LEU A 34 9.92 3.70 6.81
C LEU A 34 10.28 2.78 7.98
N ILE A 35 10.60 3.36 9.14
CA ILE A 35 10.95 2.66 10.40
C ILE A 35 10.94 3.66 11.58
N GLY A 36 10.83 3.18 12.82
CA GLY A 36 10.83 4.03 14.03
C GLY A 36 9.50 4.09 14.80
N GLU A 37 8.60 3.16 14.54
CA GLU A 37 7.24 3.16 15.08
C GLU A 37 7.23 3.19 16.60
N HIS A 38 6.29 3.95 17.15
CA HIS A 38 6.09 4.05 18.60
C HIS A 38 7.30 4.55 19.40
N THR A 39 8.28 5.16 18.72
CA THR A 39 9.42 5.81 19.38
C THR A 39 9.23 7.32 19.54
N ASP A 40 8.36 7.94 18.74
CA ASP A 40 8.19 9.40 18.67
C ASP A 40 7.68 10.02 19.98
N TYR A 41 6.68 9.42 20.63
CA TYR A 41 6.25 9.83 21.98
C TYR A 41 7.15 9.30 23.10
N ASN A 42 8.21 8.56 22.77
CA ASN A 42 9.27 8.13 23.67
C ASN A 42 10.56 8.95 23.46
N ASP A 43 10.42 10.18 22.94
CA ASP A 43 11.51 11.09 22.58
C ASP A 43 12.49 10.54 21.53
N GLY A 44 12.16 9.42 20.88
CA GLY A 44 13.07 8.61 20.06
C GLY A 44 13.38 9.18 18.69
N PHE A 45 13.61 8.28 17.73
CA PHE A 45 13.93 8.61 16.35
C PHE A 45 12.96 7.94 15.39
N VAL A 46 12.50 8.69 14.40
CA VAL A 46 11.63 8.19 13.32
C VAL A 46 12.21 8.54 11.94
N LEU A 47 11.89 7.74 10.93
CA LEU A 47 12.34 7.96 9.55
C LEU A 47 11.17 7.94 8.54
N PRO A 48 10.22 8.88 8.62
CA PRO A 48 9.12 8.96 7.68
C PRO A 48 9.48 9.70 6.39
N PHE A 49 8.59 9.59 5.39
CA PHE A 49 8.62 10.41 4.19
C PHE A 49 7.20 10.79 3.77
N ALA A 50 7.07 11.96 3.15
CA ALA A 50 5.81 12.44 2.58
C ALA A 50 5.51 11.71 1.26
N ILE A 51 4.22 11.39 1.01
CA ILE A 51 3.77 10.73 -0.22
C ILE A 51 3.01 11.71 -1.13
N GLU A 52 2.77 11.32 -2.38
CA GLU A 52 2.09 12.18 -3.36
C GLU A 52 0.58 12.35 -3.13
N ARG A 53 0.00 11.51 -2.28
CA ARG A 53 -1.40 11.60 -1.83
C ARG A 53 -1.55 12.74 -0.83
N THR A 54 -2.60 13.52 -0.95
CA THR A 54 -2.72 14.88 -0.42
C THR A 54 -4.13 15.15 0.13
N THR A 55 -4.19 15.86 1.25
CA THR A 55 -5.41 16.55 1.68
C THR A 55 -5.38 17.99 1.20
N PHE A 56 -6.51 18.46 0.70
CA PHE A 56 -6.73 19.78 0.14
C PHE A 56 -7.79 20.51 0.95
N VAL A 57 -7.52 21.79 1.21
CA VAL A 57 -8.43 22.68 1.93
C VAL A 57 -8.61 23.93 1.08
N ALA A 58 -9.79 24.07 0.47
CA ALA A 58 -10.21 25.32 -0.14
C ALA A 58 -10.77 26.24 0.94
N VAL A 59 -10.35 27.49 0.95
CA VAL A 59 -10.83 28.52 1.89
C VAL A 59 -11.26 29.79 1.17
N ALA A 60 -12.35 30.38 1.64
CA ALA A 60 -12.80 31.70 1.25
C ALA A 60 -12.96 32.54 2.52
N ALA A 61 -12.27 33.69 2.59
CA ALA A 61 -12.23 34.51 3.80
C ALA A 61 -13.61 35.12 4.14
N ARG A 62 -13.84 35.32 5.44
CA ARG A 62 -14.91 36.15 6.00
C ARG A 62 -14.34 36.99 7.14
N ASP A 63 -15.09 38.03 7.53
CA ASP A 63 -14.67 39.00 8.54
C ASP A 63 -15.15 38.66 9.96
N ASP A 64 -15.95 37.60 10.13
CA ASP A 64 -16.38 37.12 11.44
C ASP A 64 -15.40 36.11 12.05
N ARG A 65 -15.76 35.52 13.20
CA ARG A 65 -14.94 34.51 13.90
C ARG A 65 -15.49 33.10 13.76
N LYS A 66 -16.22 32.82 12.68
CA LYS A 66 -16.92 31.55 12.47
C LYS A 66 -16.27 30.74 11.34
N LEU A 67 -15.81 29.53 11.66
CA LEU A 67 -15.38 28.58 10.64
C LEU A 67 -16.64 27.85 10.12
N VAL A 68 -16.91 27.95 8.82
CA VAL A 68 -18.02 27.22 8.18
C VAL A 68 -17.43 26.09 7.36
N VAL A 69 -17.50 24.87 7.87
CA VAL A 69 -16.71 23.73 7.42
C VAL A 69 -17.56 22.70 6.69
N ARG A 70 -17.07 22.25 5.53
CA ARG A 70 -17.69 21.23 4.65
C ARG A 70 -16.64 20.21 4.20
N SER A 71 -17.07 19.00 3.86
CA SER A 71 -16.22 17.94 3.32
C SER A 71 -16.86 17.28 2.10
N ARG A 72 -16.07 16.96 1.09
CA ARG A 72 -16.53 16.16 -0.06
C ARG A 72 -16.81 14.70 0.30
N SER A 73 -16.23 14.23 1.40
CA SER A 73 -16.32 12.83 1.85
C SER A 73 -17.34 12.62 2.98
N GLN A 74 -17.84 13.70 3.58
CA GLN A 74 -18.82 13.62 4.67
C GLN A 74 -19.96 14.63 4.44
N PRO A 75 -21.23 14.20 4.51
CA PRO A 75 -22.36 15.09 4.33
C PRO A 75 -22.48 16.10 5.47
N GLY A 76 -23.04 17.26 5.16
CA GLY A 76 -23.38 18.30 6.14
C GLY A 76 -22.47 19.52 6.12
N THR A 77 -22.80 20.49 6.97
CA THR A 77 -22.02 21.71 7.21
C THR A 77 -21.90 21.89 8.71
N ALA A 78 -20.69 22.13 9.20
CA ALA A 78 -20.44 22.46 10.59
C ALA A 78 -20.09 23.94 10.72
N GLU A 79 -20.59 24.58 11.77
CA GLU A 79 -20.23 25.95 12.12
C GLU A 79 -19.48 25.92 13.46
N ILE A 80 -18.33 26.57 13.51
CA ILE A 80 -17.45 26.62 14.69
C ILE A 80 -17.23 28.08 15.05
N ASP A 81 -17.77 28.50 16.19
CA ASP A 81 -17.60 29.85 16.70
C ASP A 81 -16.34 29.96 17.56
N LEU A 82 -15.32 30.65 17.05
CA LEU A 82 -14.05 30.85 17.75
C LEU A 82 -14.13 31.96 18.83
N ALA A 83 -15.25 32.67 18.94
CA ALA A 83 -15.50 33.61 20.03
C ALA A 83 -15.99 32.91 21.30
N ALA A 84 -16.57 31.71 21.17
CA ALA A 84 -16.99 30.88 22.30
C ALA A 84 -15.86 29.94 22.75
N ASP A 85 -15.92 29.53 24.02
CA ASP A 85 -15.21 28.35 24.48
C ASP A 85 -15.80 27.13 23.78
N GLY A 86 -14.96 26.37 23.10
CA GLY A 86 -15.38 25.18 22.37
C GLY A 86 -15.14 23.93 23.19
N THR A 87 -15.92 22.90 22.91
CA THR A 87 -15.75 21.57 23.49
C THR A 87 -15.61 20.53 22.38
N PRO A 88 -14.75 19.52 22.55
CA PRO A 88 -14.64 18.41 21.60
C PRO A 88 -15.99 17.76 21.31
N ARG A 89 -16.32 17.61 20.02
CA ARG A 89 -17.57 17.01 19.55
C ARG A 89 -17.44 15.51 19.27
N LYS A 90 -16.23 14.95 19.38
CA LYS A 90 -15.84 13.61 18.91
C LYS A 90 -16.10 13.46 17.41
N SER A 91 -15.72 14.48 16.65
CA SER A 91 -15.97 14.63 15.22
C SER A 91 -14.68 15.03 14.50
N TRP A 92 -14.59 14.75 13.20
CA TRP A 92 -13.47 15.20 12.35
C TRP A 92 -13.30 16.74 12.33
N THR A 93 -14.33 17.49 12.70
CA THR A 93 -14.26 18.95 12.86
C THR A 93 -13.38 19.37 14.03
N ASP A 94 -13.14 18.48 14.99
CA ASP A 94 -12.31 18.76 16.17
C ASP A 94 -10.84 18.95 15.81
N TYR A 95 -10.34 18.28 14.76
CA TYR A 95 -9.01 18.56 14.19
C TYR A 95 -8.89 20.03 13.72
N ILE A 96 -9.95 20.54 13.08
CA ILE A 96 -9.97 21.89 12.50
C ILE A 96 -10.05 22.95 13.60
N GLU A 97 -10.95 22.74 14.57
CA GLU A 97 -11.08 23.64 15.71
C GLU A 97 -9.84 23.64 16.59
N GLY A 98 -9.28 22.45 16.83
CA GLY A 98 -8.07 22.31 17.63
C GLY A 98 -6.90 23.08 17.02
N VAL A 99 -6.70 22.97 15.70
CA VAL A 99 -5.67 23.75 15.00
C VAL A 99 -5.95 25.24 15.09
N ALA A 100 -7.18 25.69 14.83
CA ALA A 100 -7.53 27.11 14.92
C ALA A 100 -7.22 27.69 16.31
N ARG A 101 -7.56 26.96 17.38
CA ARG A 101 -7.32 27.38 18.75
C ARG A 101 -5.85 27.27 19.16
N ALA A 102 -5.11 26.28 18.66
CA ALA A 102 -3.66 26.17 18.85
C ALA A 102 -2.91 27.33 18.18
N LEU A 103 -3.36 27.80 17.02
CA LEU A 103 -2.84 29.00 16.37
C LEU A 103 -3.18 30.28 17.17
N MET A 104 -4.41 30.40 17.66
CA MET A 104 -4.81 31.53 18.52
C MET A 104 -3.96 31.63 19.79
N ARG A 105 -3.63 30.50 20.43
CA ARG A 105 -2.73 30.46 21.60
C ARG A 105 -1.29 30.89 21.26
N ARG A 106 -0.88 30.74 20.00
CA ARG A 106 0.39 31.27 19.46
C ARG A 106 0.29 32.73 19.01
N GLY A 107 -0.80 33.42 19.31
CA GLY A 107 -0.99 34.84 19.01
C GLY A 107 -1.42 35.13 17.58
N ILE A 108 -1.81 34.12 16.79
CA ILE A 108 -2.27 34.31 15.41
C ILE A 108 -3.76 34.69 15.41
N PRO A 109 -4.15 35.86 14.86
CA PRO A 109 -5.54 36.31 14.84
C PRO A 109 -6.33 35.58 13.74
N VAL A 110 -6.88 34.41 14.09
CA VAL A 110 -7.68 33.60 13.17
C VAL A 110 -9.05 34.25 12.92
N SER A 111 -9.32 34.59 11.64
CA SER A 111 -10.64 34.97 11.13
C SER A 111 -11.48 33.73 10.75
N GLY A 112 -12.75 33.93 10.42
CA GLY A 112 -13.68 32.87 10.06
C GLY A 112 -13.74 32.63 8.55
N PRO A 113 -13.09 31.62 7.97
CA PRO A 113 -13.33 31.25 6.57
C PRO A 113 -14.51 30.28 6.40
N ASP A 114 -15.09 30.29 5.19
CA ASP A 114 -15.71 29.08 4.64
C ASP A 114 -14.61 28.11 4.21
N ILE A 115 -14.71 26.86 4.63
CA ILE A 115 -13.73 25.79 4.41
C ILE A 115 -14.41 24.63 3.68
N LEU A 116 -13.81 24.16 2.59
CA LEU A 116 -14.18 22.93 1.91
C LEU A 116 -12.98 21.98 1.84
N VAL A 117 -13.14 20.80 2.43
CA VAL A 117 -12.11 19.76 2.49
C VAL A 117 -12.32 18.72 1.39
N GLY A 118 -11.23 18.36 0.70
CA GLY A 118 -11.16 17.21 -0.20
C GLY A 118 -9.84 16.47 0.01
N SER A 119 -9.80 15.16 -0.27
CA SER A 119 -8.57 14.37 -0.12
C SER A 119 -8.54 13.25 -1.14
N ASP A 120 -7.35 12.90 -1.64
CA ASP A 120 -7.12 11.66 -2.38
C ASP A 120 -6.38 10.61 -1.54
N LEU A 121 -6.17 10.87 -0.25
CA LEU A 121 -5.71 9.86 0.71
C LEU A 121 -6.83 8.86 1.01
N PRO A 122 -6.55 7.55 1.04
CA PRO A 122 -7.52 6.56 1.49
C PRO A 122 -7.86 6.80 2.96
N THR A 123 -9.13 7.01 3.25
CA THR A 123 -9.63 7.28 4.61
C THR A 123 -9.22 6.15 5.54
N GLY A 124 -8.53 6.47 6.64
CA GLY A 124 -8.22 5.52 7.72
C GLY A 124 -7.16 4.45 7.39
N ALA A 125 -6.41 4.60 6.31
CA ALA A 125 -5.36 3.64 5.93
C ALA A 125 -4.06 3.75 6.77
N GLY A 126 -4.03 4.58 7.82
CA GLY A 126 -2.81 4.83 8.59
C GLY A 126 -1.78 5.73 7.91
N LEU A 127 -2.17 6.44 6.82
CA LEU A 127 -1.30 7.33 6.03
C LEU A 127 -1.34 8.80 6.47
N SER A 128 -1.71 9.07 7.73
CA SER A 128 -1.82 10.42 8.35
C SER A 128 -2.76 11.39 7.65
N THR A 129 -3.96 10.95 7.30
CA THR A 129 -5.00 11.86 6.79
C THR A 129 -5.32 12.98 7.79
N THR A 130 -5.23 12.72 9.10
CA THR A 130 -5.46 13.70 10.17
C THR A 130 -4.37 14.78 10.18
N ALA A 131 -3.10 14.42 10.24
CA ALA A 131 -2.01 15.39 10.17
C ALA A 131 -2.02 16.19 8.85
N ALA A 132 -2.31 15.54 7.72
CA ALA A 132 -2.48 16.24 6.44
C ALA A 132 -3.60 17.30 6.48
N LEU A 133 -4.72 16.99 7.14
CA LEU A 133 -5.79 17.96 7.37
C LEU A 133 -5.33 19.09 8.30
N GLU A 134 -4.72 18.77 9.43
CA GLU A 134 -4.25 19.74 10.42
C GLU A 134 -3.28 20.75 9.82
N ILE A 135 -2.25 20.27 9.11
CA ILE A 135 -1.25 21.13 8.47
C ILE A 135 -1.89 21.96 7.34
N SER A 136 -2.76 21.37 6.52
CA SER A 136 -3.44 22.13 5.46
C SER A 136 -4.33 23.25 6.00
N VAL A 137 -5.07 22.98 7.08
CA VAL A 137 -5.91 23.97 7.77
C VAL A 137 -5.05 25.03 8.42
N GLY A 138 -4.01 24.65 9.15
CA GLY A 138 -3.18 25.61 9.85
C GLY A 138 -2.41 26.51 8.88
N LEU A 139 -2.00 26.01 7.71
CA LEU A 139 -1.49 26.84 6.62
C LEU A 139 -2.52 27.83 6.09
N ALA A 140 -3.74 27.36 5.85
CA ALA A 140 -4.81 28.23 5.37
C ALA A 140 -5.10 29.35 6.36
N LEU A 141 -5.29 29.03 7.65
CA LEU A 141 -5.64 29.99 8.69
C LEU A 141 -4.51 30.98 8.99
N SER A 142 -3.26 30.53 9.09
CA SER A 142 -2.10 31.42 9.27
C SER A 142 -1.93 32.37 8.08
N THR A 143 -2.07 31.85 6.85
CA THR A 143 -1.97 32.67 5.64
C THR A 143 -3.09 33.71 5.54
N LEU A 144 -4.32 33.36 5.90
CA LEU A 144 -5.45 34.30 5.94
C LEU A 144 -5.26 35.38 7.03
N ALA A 145 -4.61 35.04 8.13
CA ALA A 145 -4.24 35.98 9.19
C ALA A 145 -3.02 36.86 8.82
N GLY A 146 -2.38 36.62 7.66
CA GLY A 146 -1.14 37.31 7.28
C GLY A 146 0.06 36.95 8.17
N ALA A 147 0.00 35.82 8.87
CA ALA A 147 1.06 35.35 9.75
C ALA A 147 2.02 34.40 9.01
N ASP A 148 3.32 34.62 9.19
CA ASP A 148 4.37 33.72 8.73
C ASP A 148 4.76 32.79 9.89
N ILE A 149 4.08 31.64 9.98
CA ILE A 149 4.35 30.64 11.02
C ILE A 149 5.46 29.69 10.57
N ASP A 150 6.44 29.48 11.44
CA ASP A 150 7.45 28.44 11.22
C ASP A 150 6.78 27.06 11.07
N ARG A 151 7.30 26.24 10.15
CA ARG A 151 6.68 24.95 9.82
C ARG A 151 6.79 23.93 10.95
N THR A 152 7.80 24.02 11.81
CA THR A 152 7.89 23.19 13.01
C THR A 152 6.89 23.67 14.06
N GLU A 153 6.72 24.97 14.25
CA GLU A 153 5.66 25.50 15.13
C GLU A 153 4.26 25.13 14.67
N LEU A 154 4.03 25.10 13.36
CA LEU A 154 2.79 24.61 12.77
C LEU A 154 2.57 23.12 13.05
N ALA A 155 3.63 22.30 12.97
CA ALA A 155 3.54 20.88 13.32
C ALA A 155 3.19 20.67 14.80
N LEU A 156 3.80 21.45 15.70
CA LEU A 156 3.49 21.45 17.13
C LEU A 156 2.05 21.91 17.40
N ALA A 157 1.53 22.87 16.63
CA ALA A 157 0.13 23.29 16.73
C ALA A 157 -0.85 22.18 16.31
N GLY A 158 -0.51 21.42 15.27
CA GLY A 158 -1.27 20.22 14.85
C GLY A 158 -1.26 19.13 15.93
N GLN A 159 -0.09 18.81 16.47
CA GLN A 159 0.02 17.82 17.55
C GLN A 159 -0.79 18.24 18.78
N GLU A 160 -0.71 19.50 19.17
CA GLU A 160 -1.49 20.05 20.28
C GLU A 160 -3.00 19.95 20.04
N ALA A 161 -3.44 20.15 18.80
CA ALA A 161 -4.83 19.95 18.41
C ALA A 161 -5.26 18.50 18.65
N GLU A 162 -4.48 17.53 18.19
CA GLU A 162 -4.78 16.10 18.37
C GLU A 162 -4.85 15.72 19.86
N HIS A 163 -3.92 16.21 20.68
CA HIS A 163 -3.93 15.94 22.12
C HIS A 163 -5.15 16.53 22.84
N GLN A 164 -5.47 17.80 22.58
CA GLN A 164 -6.47 18.53 23.35
C GLN A 164 -7.90 18.35 22.82
N TRP A 165 -8.05 18.07 21.52
CA TRP A 165 -9.36 18.05 20.86
C TRP A 165 -9.82 16.65 20.48
N THR A 166 -8.92 15.75 20.12
CA THR A 166 -9.30 14.37 19.75
C THR A 166 -8.97 13.36 20.83
N GLY A 167 -8.01 13.70 21.71
CA GLY A 167 -7.63 12.88 22.87
C GLY A 167 -6.61 11.77 22.53
N THR A 168 -6.09 11.77 21.31
CA THR A 168 -5.02 10.86 20.91
C THR A 168 -3.68 11.47 21.31
N LEU A 169 -2.95 10.82 22.22
CA LEU A 169 -1.66 11.31 22.72
C LEU A 169 -0.50 10.90 21.80
N CYS A 170 -0.60 11.25 20.52
CA CYS A 170 0.39 10.95 19.48
C CYS A 170 1.77 11.58 19.77
N GLY A 171 2.82 11.07 19.14
CA GLY A 171 4.10 11.79 19.07
C GLY A 171 4.07 12.86 17.97
N ILE A 172 5.24 13.37 17.57
CA ILE A 172 5.35 14.54 16.66
C ILE A 172 5.57 14.13 15.19
N MET A 173 5.75 12.83 14.92
CA MET A 173 6.19 12.30 13.63
C MET A 173 5.31 12.78 12.48
N ASP A 174 4.00 12.58 12.60
CA ASP A 174 3.05 12.75 11.50
C ASP A 174 2.97 14.20 11.07
N GLN A 175 2.74 15.11 12.02
CA GLN A 175 2.68 16.54 11.76
C GLN A 175 4.01 17.09 11.24
N MET A 176 5.14 16.63 11.79
CA MET A 176 6.45 17.12 11.40
C MET A 176 6.80 16.75 9.96
N VAL A 177 6.67 15.47 9.57
CA VAL A 177 7.01 15.06 8.19
C VAL A 177 6.06 15.67 7.16
N VAL A 178 4.79 15.88 7.52
CA VAL A 178 3.81 16.53 6.66
C VAL A 178 4.14 18.03 6.47
N ALA A 179 4.63 18.70 7.52
CA ALA A 179 4.98 20.12 7.47
C ALA A 179 6.36 20.40 6.86
N ARG A 180 7.31 19.47 7.02
CA ARG A 180 8.75 19.66 6.72
C ARG A 180 9.31 18.70 5.67
N GLY A 181 8.49 17.80 5.13
CA GLY A 181 8.92 16.82 4.14
C GLY A 181 9.52 17.48 2.90
N GLU A 182 10.59 16.89 2.39
CA GLU A 182 11.29 17.32 1.19
C GLU A 182 11.06 16.31 0.06
N ARG A 183 10.97 16.80 -1.18
CA ARG A 183 10.82 15.93 -2.34
C ARG A 183 12.00 14.96 -2.42
N ASP A 184 11.71 13.69 -2.69
CA ASP A 184 12.70 12.61 -2.88
C ASP A 184 13.57 12.33 -1.63
N HIS A 185 13.10 12.69 -0.43
CA HIS A 185 13.82 12.46 0.82
C HIS A 185 12.90 11.82 1.88
N ALA A 186 13.49 10.93 2.67
CA ALA A 186 13.00 10.61 4.01
C ALA A 186 13.55 11.64 5.00
N LEU A 187 12.89 11.79 6.14
CA LEU A 187 13.26 12.74 7.16
C LEU A 187 13.60 11.97 8.42
N LEU A 188 14.89 11.91 8.80
CA LEU A 188 15.23 11.46 10.14
C LEU A 188 14.85 12.57 11.11
N ILE A 189 13.89 12.28 11.99
CA ILE A 189 13.40 13.21 13.00
C ILE A 189 13.89 12.73 14.36
N ASP A 190 14.63 13.60 15.03
CA ASP A 190 14.91 13.47 16.45
C ASP A 190 13.73 14.04 17.24
N CYS A 191 12.87 13.19 17.80
CA CYS A 191 11.60 13.62 18.38
C CYS A 191 11.75 14.41 19.69
N ARG A 192 12.96 14.45 20.27
CA ARG A 192 13.26 15.23 21.47
C ARG A 192 13.75 16.63 21.16
N SER A 193 14.77 16.73 20.31
CA SER A 193 15.41 18.01 19.96
C SER A 193 14.69 18.71 18.82
N LEU A 194 13.83 17.98 18.10
CA LEU A 194 13.17 18.40 16.86
C LEU A 194 14.16 18.66 15.72
N GLU A 195 15.40 18.19 15.83
CA GLU A 195 16.38 18.23 14.74
C GLU A 195 15.91 17.33 13.59
N LEU A 196 16.04 17.85 12.38
CA LEU A 196 15.60 17.20 11.16
C LEU A 196 16.79 16.99 10.24
N ARG A 197 16.97 15.76 9.76
CA ARG A 197 17.97 15.44 8.75
C ARG A 197 17.31 14.77 7.55
N ALA A 198 17.29 15.48 6.42
CA ALA A 198 16.87 14.91 5.16
C ALA A 198 17.83 13.80 4.72
N VAL A 199 17.29 12.64 4.36
CA VAL A 199 18.02 11.48 3.87
C VAL A 199 17.48 11.14 2.48
N PRO A 200 18.30 11.23 1.41
CA PRO A 200 17.83 10.96 0.06
C PRO A 200 17.22 9.56 -0.08
N LEU A 201 16.05 9.46 -0.70
CA LEU A 201 15.42 8.19 -1.08
C LEU A 201 16.02 7.69 -2.41
N ALA A 202 17.32 7.43 -2.40
CA ALA A 202 18.04 6.89 -3.56
C ALA A 202 17.80 5.38 -3.70
N LEU A 203 16.62 5.01 -4.21
CA LEU A 203 16.17 3.61 -4.28
C LEU A 203 16.78 2.80 -5.45
N GLY A 204 17.41 3.45 -6.42
CA GLY A 204 17.95 2.78 -7.61
C GLY A 204 16.84 2.04 -8.37
N ASP A 205 17.04 0.73 -8.61
CA ASP A 205 16.05 -0.15 -9.24
C ASP A 205 14.98 -0.69 -8.26
N HIS A 206 14.86 -0.09 -7.07
CA HIS A 206 13.87 -0.47 -6.07
C HIS A 206 12.74 0.57 -5.98
N VAL A 207 11.62 0.14 -5.41
CA VAL A 207 10.43 0.92 -5.15
C VAL A 207 9.98 0.71 -3.72
N ILE A 208 9.21 1.66 -3.20
CA ILE A 208 8.46 1.47 -1.96
C ILE A 208 7.01 1.20 -2.33
N LEU A 209 6.52 0.02 -1.96
CA LEU A 209 5.11 -0.36 -2.10
C LEU A 209 4.40 -0.15 -0.76
N VAL A 210 3.18 0.38 -0.84
CA VAL A 210 2.31 0.56 0.32
C VAL A 210 1.05 -0.26 0.09
N CYS A 211 0.78 -1.22 0.98
CA CYS A 211 -0.35 -2.14 0.85
C CYS A 211 -1.34 -1.90 1.98
N ASP A 212 -2.55 -1.43 1.66
CA ASP A 212 -3.63 -1.27 2.63
C ASP A 212 -4.30 -2.63 2.90
N SER A 213 -4.37 -3.03 4.16
CA SER A 213 -5.05 -4.26 4.57
C SER A 213 -6.57 -4.19 4.42
N GLY A 214 -7.13 -2.99 4.27
CA GLY A 214 -8.58 -2.78 4.24
C GLY A 214 -9.27 -2.93 5.60
N VAL A 215 -8.54 -3.36 6.63
CA VAL A 215 -9.08 -3.58 7.98
C VAL A 215 -8.68 -2.43 8.91
N LYS A 216 -9.64 -2.03 9.74
CA LYS A 216 -9.49 -1.02 10.80
C LYS A 216 -10.15 -1.55 12.06
N HIS A 217 -9.41 -1.64 13.15
CA HIS A 217 -9.99 -1.97 14.45
C HIS A 217 -10.44 -0.69 15.19
N GLU A 218 -11.69 -0.66 15.66
CA GLU A 218 -12.31 0.49 16.34
C GLU A 218 -11.56 0.94 17.61
N LEU A 219 -10.75 0.06 18.21
CA LEU A 219 -10.02 0.26 19.47
C LEU A 219 -8.64 0.92 19.31
N ALA A 220 -8.21 1.26 18.08
CA ALA A 220 -6.84 1.71 17.82
C ALA A 220 -6.39 2.92 18.69
N SER A 221 -7.30 3.85 19.01
CA SER A 221 -6.97 5.03 19.84
C SER A 221 -6.78 4.71 21.33
N SER A 222 -7.59 3.82 21.91
CA SER A 222 -7.44 3.40 23.31
C SER A 222 -6.19 2.56 23.51
N ASP A 223 -5.90 1.68 22.54
CA ASP A 223 -4.76 0.78 22.60
C ASP A 223 -3.44 1.54 22.38
N TYR A 224 -3.44 2.56 21.51
CA TYR A 224 -2.32 3.49 21.37
C TYR A 224 -1.98 4.20 22.69
N ASN A 225 -2.99 4.79 23.35
CA ASN A 225 -2.79 5.45 24.65
C ASN A 225 -2.38 4.46 25.75
N GLN A 226 -2.80 3.19 25.67
CA GLN A 226 -2.30 2.14 26.55
C GLN A 226 -0.80 1.88 26.34
N ARG A 227 -0.35 1.73 25.10
CA ARG A 227 1.08 1.52 24.79
C ARG A 227 1.97 2.64 25.31
N ARG A 228 1.50 3.89 25.21
CA ARG A 228 2.18 5.04 25.80
C ARG A 228 2.32 4.92 27.32
N ARG A 229 1.24 4.61 28.04
CA ARG A 229 1.27 4.40 29.51
C ARG A 229 2.20 3.27 29.93
N GLU A 230 2.23 2.17 29.17
CA GLU A 230 3.14 1.04 29.42
C GLU A 230 4.62 1.47 29.29
N CYS A 231 4.94 2.38 28.38
CA CYS A 231 6.29 2.95 28.24
C CYS A 231 6.62 3.92 29.38
N GLU A 232 5.68 4.79 29.76
CA GLU A 232 5.82 5.73 30.89
C GLU A 232 6.08 4.97 32.21
N GLN A 233 5.36 3.86 32.43
CA GLN A 233 5.61 2.95 33.55
C GLN A 233 7.01 2.34 33.50
N GLY A 234 7.49 1.98 32.29
CA GLY A 234 8.86 1.52 32.08
C GLY A 234 9.91 2.56 32.51
N VAL A 235 9.69 3.82 32.15
CA VAL A 235 10.56 4.93 32.57
C VAL A 235 10.57 5.09 34.09
N GLU A 236 9.40 5.07 34.73
CA GLU A 236 9.27 5.18 36.18
C GLU A 236 10.06 4.08 36.90
N LEU A 237 9.87 2.82 36.50
CA LEU A 237 10.53 1.66 37.12
C LEU A 237 12.04 1.67 36.90
N LEU A 238 12.50 2.07 35.71
CA LEU A 238 13.92 2.17 35.40
C LEU A 238 14.58 3.37 36.10
N GLY A 239 13.82 4.42 36.44
CA GLY A 239 14.31 5.61 37.14
C GLY A 239 14.94 5.32 38.51
N ALA A 240 14.51 4.25 39.18
CA ALA A 240 15.13 3.80 40.43
C ALA A 240 16.60 3.35 40.25
N ALA A 241 16.94 2.83 39.07
CA ALA A 241 18.28 2.33 38.75
C ALA A 241 19.11 3.33 37.92
N PHE A 242 18.46 4.20 37.14
CA PHE A 242 19.08 5.14 36.22
C PHE A 242 18.56 6.57 36.49
N PRO A 243 19.15 7.28 37.46
CA PRO A 243 18.75 8.65 37.78
C PRO A 243 18.86 9.56 36.56
N GLY A 244 17.80 10.34 36.28
CA GLY A 244 17.78 11.29 35.18
C GLY A 244 17.22 10.77 33.85
N ILE A 245 16.77 9.51 33.78
CA ILE A 245 15.95 9.02 32.68
C ILE A 245 14.68 9.89 32.55
N ARG A 246 14.40 10.39 31.35
CA ARG A 246 13.18 11.14 31.04
C ARG A 246 12.27 10.39 30.07
N ALA A 247 12.87 9.59 29.20
CA ALA A 247 12.18 8.73 28.26
C ALA A 247 12.98 7.45 28.02
N LEU A 248 12.36 6.45 27.39
CA LEU A 248 13.05 5.20 27.02
C LEU A 248 14.24 5.43 26.08
N ARG A 249 14.27 6.57 25.37
CA ARG A 249 15.43 7.04 24.62
C ARG A 249 16.73 7.11 25.43
N ASP A 250 16.67 7.38 26.74
CA ASP A 250 17.88 7.53 27.57
C ASP A 250 18.49 6.18 27.99
N ILE A 251 17.85 5.07 27.62
CA ILE A 251 18.25 3.73 28.00
C ILE A 251 18.85 2.99 26.80
N THR A 252 20.05 2.46 27.00
CA THR A 252 20.70 1.55 26.05
C THR A 252 20.21 0.11 26.19
N THR A 253 20.37 -0.70 25.15
CA THR A 253 20.06 -2.13 25.19
C THR A 253 20.77 -2.86 26.34
N THR A 254 22.03 -2.50 26.63
CA THR A 254 22.80 -3.07 27.76
C THR A 254 22.23 -2.67 29.11
N GLN A 255 21.85 -1.41 29.30
CA GLN A 255 21.21 -0.94 30.53
C GLN A 255 19.87 -1.63 30.75
N LEU A 256 19.03 -1.75 29.72
CA LEU A 256 17.76 -2.46 29.81
C LEU A 256 17.98 -3.93 30.19
N ALA A 257 18.92 -4.62 29.55
CA ALA A 257 19.23 -6.02 29.86
C ALA A 257 19.66 -6.22 31.33
N SER A 258 20.37 -5.25 31.92
CA SER A 258 20.80 -5.31 33.33
C SER A 258 19.65 -5.18 34.35
N ARG A 259 18.50 -4.65 33.93
CA ARG A 259 17.34 -4.38 34.79
C ARG A 259 16.03 -5.01 34.33
N GLN A 260 16.04 -5.76 33.23
CA GLN A 260 14.83 -6.30 32.62
C GLN A 260 14.02 -7.22 33.55
N SER A 261 14.67 -7.89 34.52
CA SER A 261 13.99 -8.75 35.50
C SER A 261 13.20 -7.98 36.56
N ALA A 262 13.44 -6.68 36.71
CA ALA A 262 12.70 -5.80 37.61
C ALA A 262 11.43 -5.23 36.97
N LEU A 263 11.24 -5.42 35.66
CA LEU A 263 10.08 -4.92 34.92
C LEU A 263 8.99 -5.99 34.82
N PRO A 264 7.70 -5.63 34.99
CA PRO A 264 6.59 -6.49 34.60
C PRO A 264 6.74 -6.93 33.15
N ASP A 265 6.31 -8.16 32.85
CA ASP A 265 6.61 -8.80 31.56
C ASP A 265 6.14 -7.98 30.34
N VAL A 266 4.92 -7.43 30.38
CA VAL A 266 4.39 -6.54 29.32
C VAL A 266 5.26 -5.28 29.18
N VAL A 267 5.51 -4.57 30.27
CA VAL A 267 6.32 -3.33 30.29
C VAL A 267 7.73 -3.60 29.76
N ARG A 268 8.34 -4.73 30.15
CA ARG A 268 9.64 -5.18 29.67
C ARG A 268 9.68 -5.34 28.16
N ARG A 269 8.65 -5.96 27.56
CA ARG A 269 8.55 -6.10 26.10
C ARG A 269 8.39 -4.74 25.42
N ARG A 270 7.53 -3.85 25.94
CA ARG A 270 7.38 -2.48 25.40
C ARG A 270 8.67 -1.69 25.44
N CYS A 271 9.40 -1.75 26.56
CA CYS A 271 10.71 -1.13 26.69
C CYS A 271 11.72 -1.68 25.69
N ARG A 272 11.75 -3.02 25.52
CA ARG A 272 12.66 -3.68 24.57
C ARG A 272 12.39 -3.25 23.13
N HIS A 273 11.13 -3.17 22.73
CA HIS A 273 10.77 -2.64 21.41
C HIS A 273 11.35 -1.24 21.22
N VAL A 274 10.98 -0.28 22.07
CA VAL A 274 11.35 1.13 21.89
C VAL A 274 12.87 1.35 21.88
N VAL A 275 13.59 0.73 22.83
CA VAL A 275 15.05 0.85 22.91
C VAL A 275 15.73 0.30 21.65
N THR A 276 15.30 -0.87 21.19
CA THR A 276 15.90 -1.49 20.01
C THR A 276 15.43 -0.85 18.70
N GLU A 277 14.24 -0.26 18.65
CA GLU A 277 13.70 0.44 17.48
C GLU A 277 14.42 1.78 17.25
N ASN A 278 14.80 2.49 18.33
CA ASN A 278 15.66 3.67 18.23
C ASN A 278 17.02 3.35 17.59
N GLU A 279 17.66 2.25 18.02
CA GLU A 279 18.92 1.78 17.42
C GLU A 279 18.70 1.38 15.95
N ARG A 280 17.63 0.63 15.64
CA ARG A 280 17.30 0.25 14.25
C ARG A 280 17.07 1.45 13.35
N THR A 281 16.40 2.49 13.85
CA THR A 281 16.04 3.67 13.04
C THR A 281 17.26 4.50 12.67
N THR A 282 18.15 4.74 13.63
CA THR A 282 19.42 5.44 13.36
C THR A 282 20.31 4.65 12.40
N GLN A 283 20.36 3.32 12.55
CA GLN A 283 21.06 2.43 11.62
C GLN A 283 20.44 2.44 10.22
N ALA A 284 19.11 2.42 10.11
CA ALA A 284 18.40 2.46 8.83
C ALA A 284 18.63 3.79 8.11
N ALA A 285 18.61 4.92 8.84
CA ALA A 285 18.93 6.23 8.27
C ALA A 285 20.38 6.31 7.75
N ALA A 286 21.32 5.67 8.44
CA ALA A 286 22.71 5.58 7.97
C ALA A 286 22.86 4.65 6.75
N ALA A 287 22.20 3.50 6.76
CA ALA A 287 22.20 2.55 5.64
C ALA A 287 21.55 3.15 4.38
N LEU A 288 20.41 3.83 4.54
CA LEU A 288 19.72 4.53 3.45
C LEU A 288 20.60 5.63 2.85
N ALA A 289 21.26 6.44 3.69
CA ALA A 289 22.19 7.47 3.23
C ALA A 289 23.40 6.87 2.46
N ALA A 290 23.79 5.64 2.77
CA ALA A 290 24.87 4.92 2.11
C ALA A 290 24.41 4.11 0.87
N GLY A 291 23.11 4.09 0.55
CA GLY A 291 22.55 3.25 -0.52
C GLY A 291 22.50 1.75 -0.21
N ASP A 292 22.69 1.35 1.05
CA ASP A 292 22.63 -0.06 1.50
C ASP A 292 21.17 -0.47 1.80
N LEU A 293 20.40 -0.62 0.72
CA LEU A 293 18.99 -0.97 0.77
C LEU A 293 18.74 -2.38 1.33
N VAL A 294 19.71 -3.29 1.20
CA VAL A 294 19.63 -4.64 1.78
C VAL A 294 19.62 -4.55 3.31
N THR A 295 20.50 -3.73 3.89
CA THR A 295 20.47 -3.47 5.33
C THR A 295 19.19 -2.77 5.75
N VAL A 296 18.69 -1.80 4.98
CA VAL A 296 17.39 -1.15 5.26
C VAL A 296 16.26 -2.18 5.32
N GLY A 297 16.13 -3.05 4.31
CA GLY A 297 15.11 -4.10 4.27
C GLY A 297 15.22 -5.09 5.44
N ARG A 298 16.43 -5.52 5.80
CA ARG A 298 16.67 -6.37 6.98
C ARG A 298 16.23 -5.69 8.28
N LEU A 299 16.50 -4.39 8.43
CA LEU A 299 16.10 -3.61 9.61
C LEU A 299 14.57 -3.42 9.64
N MET A 300 13.93 -3.23 8.48
CA MET A 300 12.46 -3.19 8.38
C MET A 300 11.83 -4.49 8.87
N ASN A 301 12.35 -5.65 8.45
CA ASN A 301 11.85 -6.95 8.91
C ASN A 301 12.01 -7.12 10.43
N GLY A 302 13.16 -6.67 10.98
CA GLY A 302 13.40 -6.67 12.42
C GLY A 302 12.45 -5.75 13.21
N SER A 303 12.11 -4.59 12.63
CA SER A 303 11.10 -3.68 13.19
C SER A 303 9.72 -4.34 13.20
N HIS A 304 9.30 -5.00 12.11
CA HIS A 304 8.01 -5.70 12.08
C HIS A 304 7.89 -6.78 13.15
N ALA A 305 8.90 -7.66 13.26
CA ALA A 305 8.92 -8.70 14.27
C ALA A 305 8.83 -8.11 15.69
N SER A 306 9.53 -6.99 15.94
CA SER A 306 9.46 -6.30 17.22
C SER A 306 8.06 -5.69 17.47
N LEU A 307 7.41 -5.12 16.46
CA LEU A 307 6.05 -4.58 16.61
C LEU A 307 4.99 -5.67 16.84
N ARG A 308 5.16 -6.83 16.21
CA ARG A 308 4.28 -8.00 16.38
C ARG A 308 4.49 -8.64 17.75
N ASP A 309 5.73 -8.96 18.11
CA ASP A 309 6.05 -9.83 19.24
C ASP A 309 6.32 -9.06 20.54
N ASP A 310 7.00 -7.91 20.47
CA ASP A 310 7.37 -7.11 21.63
C ASP A 310 6.41 -5.96 21.91
N TYR A 311 5.86 -5.34 20.87
CA TYR A 311 4.94 -4.22 21.03
C TYR A 311 3.48 -4.63 20.92
N GLU A 312 3.18 -5.77 20.29
CA GLU A 312 1.83 -6.33 20.13
C GLU A 312 0.86 -5.28 19.56
N VAL A 313 1.25 -4.65 18.45
CA VAL A 313 0.43 -3.69 17.69
C VAL A 313 0.20 -4.11 16.25
N SER A 314 0.76 -5.23 15.81
CA SER A 314 0.38 -5.84 14.52
C SER A 314 -0.98 -6.54 14.65
N CYS A 315 -1.45 -7.11 13.55
CA CYS A 315 -2.60 -8.00 13.52
C CYS A 315 -2.40 -9.06 12.43
N ALA A 316 -3.23 -10.09 12.42
CA ALA A 316 -3.13 -11.18 11.45
C ALA A 316 -3.13 -10.69 10.00
N GLU A 317 -3.80 -9.57 9.71
CA GLU A 317 -3.90 -8.98 8.37
C GLU A 317 -2.55 -8.42 7.96
N LEU A 318 -1.97 -7.59 8.82
CA LEU A 318 -0.66 -7.00 8.59
C LEU A 318 0.42 -8.09 8.52
N ASP A 319 0.37 -9.08 9.42
CA ASP A 319 1.33 -10.18 9.45
C ASP A 319 1.26 -11.00 8.15
N LEU A 320 0.05 -11.32 7.67
CA LEU A 320 -0.14 -12.02 6.40
C LEU A 320 0.45 -11.23 5.21
N LEU A 321 0.17 -9.93 5.12
CA LEU A 321 0.69 -9.08 4.04
C LEU A 321 2.22 -9.02 4.09
N VAL A 322 2.80 -8.87 5.27
CA VAL A 322 4.26 -8.79 5.46
C VAL A 322 4.93 -10.12 5.15
N GLU A 323 4.43 -11.24 5.69
CA GLU A 323 4.98 -12.58 5.44
C GLU A 323 4.87 -12.92 3.94
N THR A 324 3.74 -12.60 3.32
CA THR A 324 3.57 -12.80 1.87
C THR A 324 4.60 -11.98 1.09
N ALA A 325 4.78 -10.69 1.42
CA ALA A 325 5.77 -9.84 0.77
C ALA A 325 7.20 -10.37 0.96
N GLN A 326 7.59 -10.76 2.17
CA GLN A 326 8.95 -11.23 2.48
C GLN A 326 9.32 -12.54 1.77
N THR A 327 8.35 -13.34 1.35
CA THR A 327 8.60 -14.57 0.57
C THR A 327 8.83 -14.32 -0.91
N GLN A 328 8.55 -13.10 -1.40
CA GLN A 328 8.68 -12.79 -2.81
C GLN A 328 10.14 -12.50 -3.17
N PRO A 329 10.65 -13.08 -4.28
CA PRO A 329 11.95 -12.69 -4.81
C PRO A 329 12.01 -11.17 -5.04
N GLY A 330 13.12 -10.54 -4.64
CA GLY A 330 13.38 -9.10 -4.81
C GLY A 330 12.78 -8.16 -3.77
N VAL A 331 11.92 -8.66 -2.87
CA VAL A 331 11.52 -7.89 -1.69
C VAL A 331 12.67 -7.92 -0.68
N LEU A 332 13.25 -6.75 -0.41
CA LEU A 332 14.35 -6.60 0.56
C LEU A 332 13.83 -6.60 2.00
N GLY A 333 12.64 -6.05 2.21
CA GLY A 333 11.98 -6.07 3.50
C GLY A 333 10.58 -5.49 3.46
N ALA A 334 9.75 -5.89 4.42
CA ALA A 334 8.38 -5.45 4.58
C ALA A 334 8.01 -5.37 6.05
N ARG A 335 7.15 -4.40 6.39
CA ARG A 335 6.65 -4.19 7.76
C ARG A 335 5.33 -3.44 7.75
N MET A 336 4.53 -3.58 8.81
CA MET A 336 3.41 -2.65 9.06
C MET A 336 3.90 -1.20 9.17
N THR A 337 3.08 -0.19 8.89
CA THR A 337 3.44 1.23 9.08
C THR A 337 2.31 1.99 9.80
N GLY A 338 2.67 2.97 10.62
CA GLY A 338 1.70 3.75 11.41
C GLY A 338 1.39 3.11 12.76
N GLY A 339 0.20 3.38 13.31
CA GLY A 339 -0.17 3.02 14.69
C GLY A 339 -0.50 1.54 14.92
N GLY A 340 -0.58 0.72 13.87
CA GLY A 340 -0.93 -0.70 13.98
C GLY A 340 -2.43 -0.98 14.09
N PHE A 341 -2.77 -2.23 14.44
CA PHE A 341 -4.14 -2.73 14.56
C PHE A 341 -4.94 -2.60 13.24
N GLY A 342 -4.27 -2.88 12.12
CA GLY A 342 -4.77 -2.66 10.76
C GLY A 342 -4.03 -1.54 10.04
N GLY A 343 -4.61 -1.04 8.95
CA GLY A 343 -3.96 -0.03 8.10
C GLY A 343 -3.01 -0.64 7.08
N CYS A 344 -1.84 -0.04 6.87
CA CYS A 344 -0.95 -0.38 5.77
C CYS A 344 0.32 -1.14 6.18
N THR A 345 0.91 -1.85 5.23
CA THR A 345 2.32 -2.23 5.23
C THR A 345 3.13 -1.33 4.28
N VAL A 346 4.43 -1.27 4.52
CA VAL A 346 5.44 -0.65 3.66
C VAL A 346 6.49 -1.68 3.30
N ASN A 347 6.71 -1.87 2.00
CA ASN A 347 7.57 -2.90 1.45
C ASN A 347 8.63 -2.25 0.55
N LEU A 348 9.89 -2.64 0.71
CA LEU A 348 11.00 -2.24 -0.15
C LEU A 348 11.25 -3.35 -1.17
N ASP A 349 10.90 -3.10 -2.42
CA ASP A 349 10.82 -4.12 -3.47
C ASP A 349 11.63 -3.76 -4.70
N CYS A 350 12.03 -4.77 -5.48
CA CYS A 350 12.68 -4.58 -6.76
C CYS A 350 11.65 -4.20 -7.83
N ALA A 351 11.86 -3.07 -8.50
CA ALA A 351 10.92 -2.49 -9.45
C ALA A 351 10.54 -3.44 -10.60
N SER A 352 11.49 -4.29 -11.04
CA SER A 352 11.24 -5.21 -12.15
C SER A 352 10.20 -6.30 -11.83
N ILE A 353 9.97 -6.59 -10.55
CA ILE A 353 9.11 -7.70 -10.10
C ILE A 353 8.04 -7.28 -9.10
N GLU A 354 7.84 -5.97 -8.90
CA GLU A 354 6.81 -5.42 -8.01
C GLU A 354 5.40 -5.97 -8.29
N HIS A 355 5.08 -6.20 -9.57
CA HIS A 355 3.79 -6.73 -10.00
C HIS A 355 3.52 -8.14 -9.46
N ARG A 356 4.57 -8.95 -9.26
CA ARG A 356 4.45 -10.30 -8.67
C ARG A 356 4.14 -10.19 -7.18
N ALA A 357 4.84 -9.30 -6.48
CA ALA A 357 4.58 -9.06 -5.07
C ALA A 357 3.16 -8.53 -4.86
N VAL A 358 2.73 -7.55 -5.65
CA VAL A 358 1.35 -7.05 -5.62
C VAL A 358 0.35 -8.18 -5.86
N ALA A 359 0.53 -9.00 -6.90
CA ALA A 359 -0.38 -10.10 -7.21
C ALA A 359 -0.46 -11.14 -6.08
N ALA A 360 0.69 -11.52 -5.50
CA ALA A 360 0.75 -12.47 -4.39
C ALA A 360 0.06 -11.92 -3.13
N ILE A 361 0.36 -10.67 -2.77
CA ILE A 361 -0.24 -9.98 -1.62
C ILE A 361 -1.76 -9.84 -1.80
N SER A 362 -2.23 -9.44 -2.98
CA SER A 362 -3.66 -9.37 -3.28
C SER A 362 -4.33 -10.73 -3.19
N ALA A 363 -3.73 -11.78 -3.76
CA ALA A 363 -4.29 -13.13 -3.68
C ALA A 363 -4.37 -13.64 -2.23
N ALA A 364 -3.34 -13.39 -1.41
CA ALA A 364 -3.34 -13.76 0.00
C ALA A 364 -4.45 -13.03 0.78
N ALA A 365 -4.64 -11.73 0.52
CA ALA A 365 -5.70 -10.95 1.14
C ALA A 365 -7.11 -11.48 0.76
N GLU A 366 -7.34 -11.78 -0.53
CA GLU A 366 -8.62 -12.33 -1.02
C GLU A 366 -8.93 -13.73 -0.45
N CYS A 367 -7.93 -14.61 -0.35
CA CYS A 367 -8.13 -15.95 0.21
C CYS A 367 -8.50 -15.93 1.70
N ARG A 368 -8.18 -14.85 2.42
CA ARG A 368 -8.61 -14.69 3.81
C ARG A 368 -10.10 -14.37 3.94
N GLU A 369 -10.67 -13.62 2.99
CA GLU A 369 -12.10 -13.29 3.00
C GLU A 369 -12.98 -14.49 2.62
N ASP A 370 -12.43 -15.51 1.94
CA ASP A 370 -13.10 -16.78 1.62
C ASP A 370 -12.24 -18.00 2.04
N PRO A 371 -12.44 -18.57 3.25
CA PRO A 371 -11.61 -19.66 3.77
C PRO A 371 -11.70 -20.97 2.96
N ARG A 372 -12.49 -21.03 1.87
CA ARG A 372 -12.61 -22.20 0.99
C ARG A 372 -11.61 -22.21 -0.17
N ARG A 373 -10.77 -21.19 -0.33
CA ARG A 373 -9.74 -21.11 -1.38
C ARG A 373 -8.34 -21.24 -0.80
N LEU A 374 -7.82 -22.46 -0.79
CA LEU A 374 -6.41 -22.73 -0.54
C LEU A 374 -5.63 -22.46 -1.85
N VAL A 375 -4.71 -21.49 -1.88
CA VAL A 375 -3.81 -21.29 -3.04
C VAL A 375 -2.39 -21.63 -2.62
N LEU A 376 -1.87 -22.75 -3.17
CA LEU A 376 -0.45 -23.08 -3.15
C LEU A 376 0.25 -22.25 -4.24
N VAL A 377 1.01 -21.22 -3.85
CA VAL A 377 1.88 -20.49 -4.77
C VAL A 377 3.26 -21.13 -4.77
N GLY A 378 3.45 -22.12 -5.65
CA GLY A 378 4.77 -22.60 -6.06
C GLY A 378 5.09 -22.02 -7.43
N ALA A 379 6.04 -21.09 -7.51
CA ALA A 379 6.52 -20.57 -8.78
C ALA A 379 7.86 -21.21 -9.13
N GLU A 380 7.81 -22.30 -9.89
CA GLU A 380 8.87 -22.64 -10.84
C GLU A 380 8.21 -22.81 -12.21
N VAL A 381 8.63 -22.00 -13.17
CA VAL A 381 8.35 -22.26 -14.58
C VAL A 381 9.66 -22.02 -15.32
N ASP A 382 10.34 -23.11 -15.61
CA ASP A 382 11.03 -23.29 -16.87
C ASP A 382 11.05 -24.79 -17.18
N THR A 383 10.20 -25.20 -18.11
CA THR A 383 10.61 -26.07 -19.22
C THR A 383 9.52 -26.09 -20.28
N VAL A 384 10.02 -26.21 -21.51
CA VAL A 384 9.35 -26.08 -22.79
C VAL A 384 8.58 -27.37 -23.14
N GLU A 385 7.53 -27.17 -23.94
CA GLU A 385 6.94 -28.11 -24.93
C GLU A 385 5.80 -29.08 -24.55
N GLN A 386 4.70 -28.88 -25.32
CA GLN A 386 3.63 -29.78 -25.74
C GLN A 386 2.44 -30.01 -24.78
N GLY A 387 1.24 -29.59 -25.25
CA GLY A 387 -0.05 -29.69 -24.55
C GLY A 387 -0.59 -31.13 -24.40
N PRO A 388 -1.86 -31.31 -23.94
CA PRO A 388 -3.03 -30.69 -24.57
C PRO A 388 -4.01 -29.97 -23.63
N PHE A 389 -4.86 -29.18 -24.30
CA PHE A 389 -6.04 -28.43 -23.85
C PHE A 389 -7.05 -29.23 -23.01
N PHE A 390 -7.74 -28.52 -22.08
CA PHE A 390 -9.21 -28.59 -21.99
C PHE A 390 -9.80 -27.19 -21.74
N ALA A 391 -10.75 -26.84 -22.61
CA ALA A 391 -11.59 -25.65 -22.55
C ALA A 391 -12.90 -25.99 -21.83
N VAL A 392 -13.37 -25.09 -20.97
CA VAL A 392 -14.74 -25.10 -20.44
C VAL A 392 -15.60 -24.31 -21.42
N LEU A 393 -16.54 -24.99 -22.08
CA LEU A 393 -17.69 -24.38 -22.75
C LEU A 393 -18.93 -24.71 -21.91
N ASP A 394 -19.56 -23.66 -21.38
CA ASP A 394 -20.89 -23.70 -20.78
C ASP A 394 -21.93 -23.42 -21.87
N GLU A 395 -22.84 -24.36 -22.08
CA GLU A 395 -24.14 -24.10 -22.72
C GLU A 395 -25.13 -25.21 -22.35
N ALA A 396 -25.87 -25.07 -21.23
CA ALA A 396 -27.28 -25.45 -21.12
C ALA A 396 -27.85 -25.29 -19.70
N VAL A 397 -28.34 -24.09 -19.37
CA VAL A 397 -29.43 -23.96 -18.38
C VAL A 397 -30.65 -23.35 -19.09
N ARG A 398 -31.56 -24.23 -19.52
CA ARG A 398 -32.95 -23.87 -19.79
C ARG A 398 -33.82 -24.20 -18.58
N ARG A 399 -34.65 -23.22 -18.21
CA ARG A 399 -35.70 -23.18 -17.18
C ARG A 399 -36.55 -24.46 -17.02
N HIS A 400 -36.86 -24.83 -15.77
CA HIS A 400 -38.21 -24.92 -15.17
C HIS A 400 -38.07 -25.32 -13.67
N THR A 401 -38.36 -24.43 -12.73
CA THR A 401 -39.57 -24.36 -11.85
C THR A 401 -39.74 -25.52 -10.86
N GLY A 402 -39.72 -25.19 -9.56
CA GLY A 402 -40.32 -26.00 -8.48
C GLY A 402 -39.44 -26.14 -7.25
N GLU A 403 -39.79 -25.39 -6.20
CA GLU A 403 -39.68 -25.71 -4.76
C GLU A 403 -38.40 -26.36 -4.19
N GLY A 404 -37.85 -25.75 -3.13
CA GLY A 404 -37.01 -26.43 -2.15
C GLY A 404 -35.57 -25.92 -2.08
N ALA A 405 -35.24 -25.26 -0.97
CA ALA A 405 -33.86 -25.02 -0.56
C ALA A 405 -33.26 -26.33 -0.04
N GLU A 406 -32.11 -26.78 -0.54
CA GLU A 406 -31.25 -27.72 0.17
C GLU A 406 -29.77 -27.36 -0.01
N CYS A 407 -29.09 -27.32 1.12
CA CYS A 407 -27.67 -27.09 1.30
C CYS A 407 -26.92 -28.35 0.84
N LEU A 408 -25.99 -28.23 -0.12
CA LEU A 408 -25.11 -29.35 -0.48
C LEU A 408 -23.85 -29.27 0.39
N GLU A 409 -23.89 -29.98 1.52
CA GLU A 409 -22.70 -30.37 2.28
C GLU A 409 -21.85 -31.33 1.44
N LEU A 410 -20.58 -30.97 1.24
CA LEU A 410 -19.63 -31.68 0.40
C LEU A 410 -18.82 -32.69 1.23
N GLU A 411 -19.49 -33.46 2.10
CA GLU A 411 -18.85 -34.55 2.86
C GLU A 411 -19.20 -35.96 2.34
N ASP A 412 -20.17 -36.15 1.45
CA ASP A 412 -20.72 -37.50 1.20
C ASP A 412 -20.65 -38.04 -0.25
N ARG A 413 -19.68 -37.61 -1.07
CA ARG A 413 -19.50 -38.17 -2.44
C ARG A 413 -18.10 -38.65 -2.82
N LEU A 414 -17.23 -38.94 -1.85
CA LEU A 414 -15.94 -39.60 -2.12
C LEU A 414 -15.84 -41.04 -1.58
N VAL A 415 -16.96 -41.72 -1.39
CA VAL A 415 -16.97 -43.17 -1.11
C VAL A 415 -18.00 -43.89 -1.97
N ARG A 416 -17.81 -43.86 -3.30
CA ARG A 416 -18.35 -44.83 -4.27
C ARG A 416 -17.89 -44.46 -5.67
N GLU A 417 -16.64 -44.79 -5.94
CA GLU A 417 -16.09 -45.30 -7.21
C GLU A 417 -14.57 -45.28 -7.05
N GLY A 418 -13.96 -46.47 -7.11
CA GLY A 418 -12.52 -46.63 -6.96
C GLY A 418 -11.80 -45.87 -8.07
N LEU A 419 -11.20 -44.74 -7.70
CA LEU A 419 -10.22 -44.02 -8.52
C LEU A 419 -8.89 -44.07 -7.77
N ASP A 420 -7.98 -44.88 -8.28
CA ASP A 420 -6.55 -44.79 -7.93
C ASP A 420 -6.05 -43.41 -8.35
N VAL A 421 -5.89 -42.51 -7.38
CA VAL A 421 -5.11 -41.28 -7.59
C VAL A 421 -3.74 -41.51 -6.99
N ALA A 422 -2.81 -41.95 -7.84
CA ALA A 422 -1.40 -41.90 -7.56
C ALA A 422 -0.97 -40.43 -7.45
N ALA A 423 -0.72 -39.95 -6.24
CA ALA A 423 -0.01 -38.69 -6.04
C ALA A 423 1.49 -38.97 -6.15
N GLU A 424 2.09 -38.67 -7.30
CA GLU A 424 3.55 -38.58 -7.42
C GLU A 424 4.04 -37.38 -6.60
N VAL A 425 4.56 -37.65 -5.41
CA VAL A 425 5.37 -36.67 -4.67
C VAL A 425 6.78 -36.73 -5.24
N CYS A 426 7.09 -35.83 -6.19
CA CYS A 426 8.46 -35.62 -6.65
C CYS A 426 9.27 -34.95 -5.54
N VAL A 427 10.04 -35.73 -4.79
CA VAL A 427 11.17 -35.24 -3.99
C VAL A 427 12.44 -35.44 -4.80
N GLY A 428 12.89 -34.42 -5.53
CA GLY A 428 14.22 -34.36 -6.12
C GLY A 428 15.05 -33.28 -5.39
N ALA A 429 16.28 -33.50 -4.93
CA ALA A 429 17.24 -34.50 -5.38
C ALA A 429 18.15 -34.97 -4.23
N CYS A 430 18.25 -36.28 -4.06
CA CYS A 430 19.47 -36.98 -3.66
C CYS A 430 19.35 -38.44 -4.13
N TYR A 431 20.34 -38.90 -4.90
CA TYR A 431 20.45 -40.27 -5.39
C TYR A 431 20.50 -41.26 -4.21
N GLY A 432 19.59 -42.25 -4.20
CA GLY A 432 19.62 -43.37 -3.28
C GLY A 432 18.34 -44.18 -3.31
N VAL A 433 18.34 -45.29 -4.05
CA VAL A 433 17.23 -46.25 -4.11
C VAL A 433 17.10 -46.96 -2.76
N VAL A 434 15.94 -46.86 -2.11
CA VAL A 434 15.48 -47.84 -1.12
C VAL A 434 14.03 -48.18 -1.46
N VAL A 435 13.82 -49.41 -1.91
CA VAL A 435 12.50 -50.01 -2.13
C VAL A 435 11.94 -50.44 -0.78
N LEU A 436 10.73 -50.01 -0.43
CA LEU A 436 9.96 -50.63 0.66
C LEU A 436 8.61 -51.08 0.10
N ASP A 437 8.41 -52.40 0.26
CA ASP A 437 7.35 -53.26 -0.25
C ASP A 437 6.02 -53.04 0.49
N GLU A 438 4.94 -53.39 -0.20
CA GLU A 438 3.57 -53.38 0.26
C GLU A 438 3.37 -54.38 1.42
N GLN A 439 2.82 -53.91 2.53
CA GLN A 439 1.86 -54.59 3.42
C GLN A 439 1.97 -54.04 4.85
N GLN A 440 0.97 -53.29 5.28
CA GLN A 440 0.20 -53.60 6.51
C GLN A 440 -0.90 -52.56 6.74
N ARG A 441 -2.15 -53.06 6.72
CA ARG A 441 -3.32 -52.39 7.30
C ARG A 441 -3.20 -52.40 8.82
N ALA A 442 -3.49 -51.28 9.47
CA ALA A 442 -3.96 -51.27 10.85
C ALA A 442 -5.07 -50.21 11.01
N GLU A 443 -6.24 -50.70 11.42
CA GLU A 443 -7.42 -49.94 11.79
C GLU A 443 -7.16 -49.12 13.05
N LEU A 444 -7.57 -47.85 13.05
CA LEU A 444 -7.90 -47.09 14.25
C LEU A 444 -9.08 -46.17 13.90
N VAL A 445 -10.28 -46.71 14.11
CA VAL A 445 -11.54 -45.98 14.08
C VAL A 445 -11.74 -45.33 15.44
N GLY A 446 -12.01 -44.02 15.43
CA GLY A 446 -12.63 -43.30 16.53
C GLY A 446 -11.66 -42.67 17.52
N HIS A 447 -11.06 -41.54 17.13
CA HIS A 447 -10.79 -40.30 17.90
C HIS A 447 -10.23 -39.27 16.89
N PRO A 448 -10.55 -37.95 16.98
CA PRO A 448 -9.96 -36.97 16.08
C PRO A 448 -8.46 -36.87 16.35
N ALA A 449 -7.66 -37.40 15.42
CA ALA A 449 -6.22 -37.16 15.41
C ALA A 449 -5.98 -35.72 14.98
N VAL A 450 -5.53 -34.87 15.90
CA VAL A 450 -4.90 -33.59 15.58
C VAL A 450 -3.56 -33.90 14.93
N VAL A 451 -3.49 -33.80 13.60
CA VAL A 451 -2.22 -33.89 12.87
C VAL A 451 -1.65 -32.47 12.78
N VAL A 452 -0.70 -32.18 13.67
CA VAL A 452 0.20 -31.03 13.56
C VAL A 452 1.33 -31.43 12.62
N VAL A 453 1.49 -30.74 11.49
CA VAL A 453 2.66 -30.91 10.61
C VAL A 453 3.63 -29.75 10.84
N GLU A 454 4.57 -29.94 11.77
CA GLU A 454 5.78 -29.14 11.89
C GLU A 454 6.80 -29.58 10.82
N ALA A 455 7.12 -28.71 9.85
CA ALA A 455 8.19 -28.99 8.86
C ALA A 455 9.21 -27.85 8.69
N ASN A 456 9.07 -26.70 9.37
CA ASN A 456 9.90 -25.52 9.10
C ASN A 456 11.18 -25.37 9.95
N LEU A 457 11.53 -26.34 10.80
CA LEU A 457 12.68 -26.21 11.72
C LEU A 457 14.04 -26.68 11.19
N LEU A 458 14.17 -27.11 9.92
CA LEU A 458 15.39 -27.80 9.45
C LEU A 458 16.14 -27.18 8.26
N ARG A 459 15.91 -25.90 7.92
CA ARG A 459 16.67 -25.19 6.85
C ARG A 459 17.73 -24.19 7.33
N CYS A 460 18.15 -24.25 8.59
CA CYS A 460 19.19 -23.35 9.13
C CYS A 460 20.66 -23.79 8.92
N ARG A 461 21.02 -24.67 7.96
CA ARG A 461 22.41 -25.19 7.92
C ARG A 461 23.17 -25.35 6.60
N ALA A 462 22.66 -24.95 5.44
CA ALA A 462 23.40 -25.10 4.18
C ALA A 462 23.81 -23.75 3.56
N ARG A 463 25.12 -23.54 3.50
CA ARG A 463 25.87 -22.35 3.07
C ARG A 463 26.01 -22.21 1.54
N ARG A 464 26.16 -20.95 1.08
CA ARG A 464 27.15 -20.43 0.08
C ARG A 464 27.05 -20.84 -1.41
N ILE A 465 27.53 -19.92 -2.29
CA ILE A 465 27.92 -20.03 -3.73
C ILE A 465 26.71 -19.86 -4.69
N LEU A 466 26.57 -18.92 -5.65
CA LEU A 466 27.45 -18.04 -6.45
C LEU A 466 26.71 -16.76 -6.93
N ALA A 467 27.48 -15.74 -7.33
CA ALA A 467 27.03 -14.48 -7.94
C ALA A 467 27.09 -14.51 -9.48
N GLN A 468 26.28 -13.65 -10.14
CA GLN A 468 26.45 -12.99 -11.47
C GLN A 468 25.08 -12.40 -11.92
N GLU A 469 24.91 -11.41 -12.80
CA GLU A 469 25.59 -10.17 -13.23
C GLU A 469 24.49 -9.32 -13.92
N GLU A 470 24.69 -7.99 -14.05
CA GLU A 470 23.70 -6.94 -14.35
C GLU A 470 23.06 -6.94 -15.76
N GLN A 471 21.89 -6.28 -15.89
CA GLN A 471 21.65 -5.30 -16.98
C GLN A 471 20.54 -4.29 -16.66
N ALA A 472 20.91 -3.00 -16.74
CA ALA A 472 20.13 -1.83 -16.33
C ALA A 472 19.07 -1.37 -17.36
N VAL A 473 17.93 -0.86 -16.87
CA VAL A 473 16.95 -0.08 -17.67
C VAL A 473 16.37 1.09 -16.85
N SER A 474 16.39 2.27 -17.48
CA SER A 474 15.99 3.62 -17.02
C SER A 474 14.64 3.75 -16.25
N PRO A 475 14.54 4.69 -15.27
CA PRO A 475 13.45 4.76 -14.28
C PRO A 475 12.17 5.49 -14.73
N ARG A 476 11.04 5.13 -14.11
CA ARG A 476 9.77 5.88 -14.08
C ARG A 476 9.12 5.79 -12.69
N PRO A 477 8.37 6.82 -12.23
CA PRO A 477 7.90 6.92 -10.84
C PRO A 477 6.68 6.04 -10.50
N ALA A 478 6.55 5.77 -9.19
CA ALA A 478 5.62 4.87 -8.52
C ALA A 478 4.13 4.99 -8.89
N ARG A 479 3.39 3.87 -8.79
CA ARG A 479 1.96 3.75 -9.09
C ARG A 479 1.19 3.14 -7.92
N ILE A 480 0.07 3.78 -7.55
CA ILE A 480 -1.00 3.18 -6.73
C ILE A 480 -2.13 2.78 -7.69
N ILE A 481 -2.57 1.52 -7.65
CA ILE A 481 -3.58 0.95 -8.55
C ILE A 481 -4.92 0.79 -7.82
N HIS A 482 -6.01 1.25 -8.44
CA HIS A 482 -7.38 0.86 -8.11
C HIS A 482 -7.95 0.06 -9.29
N PRO A 483 -8.48 -1.15 -9.10
CA PRO A 483 -9.15 -1.88 -10.17
C PRO A 483 -10.49 -1.21 -10.50
N ARG A 484 -10.65 -0.76 -11.75
CA ARG A 484 -11.96 -0.43 -12.33
C ARG A 484 -12.10 -1.16 -13.66
N GLU A 485 -13.17 -1.93 -13.76
CA GLU A 485 -13.59 -2.63 -14.97
C GLU A 485 -13.79 -1.69 -16.16
N ARG A 486 -13.41 -2.17 -17.35
CA ARG A 486 -13.84 -1.62 -18.64
C ARG A 486 -14.01 -2.72 -19.69
N PRO A 487 -14.82 -2.46 -20.73
CA PRO A 487 -15.85 -3.38 -21.19
C PRO A 487 -15.39 -4.41 -22.22
N GLN A 488 -16.24 -5.41 -22.35
CA GLN A 488 -16.11 -6.60 -23.19
C GLN A 488 -16.10 -6.29 -24.70
N HIS A 489 -15.42 -7.18 -25.42
CA HIS A 489 -15.38 -7.42 -26.87
C HIS A 489 -14.22 -6.78 -27.66
N GLU A 490 -13.17 -7.57 -27.86
CA GLU A 490 -12.48 -7.69 -29.15
C GLU A 490 -11.82 -9.09 -29.24
N TRP A 491 -12.27 -9.91 -30.18
CA TRP A 491 -11.67 -11.22 -30.47
C TRP A 491 -10.66 -11.05 -31.61
N ALA A 492 -9.38 -11.36 -31.37
CA ALA A 492 -8.36 -11.44 -32.41
C ALA A 492 -7.84 -12.89 -32.51
N CYS A 493 -8.18 -13.56 -33.61
CA CYS A 493 -7.63 -14.88 -33.96
C CYS A 493 -6.13 -14.78 -34.28
N ARG A 494 -5.31 -15.65 -33.67
CA ARG A 494 -3.90 -15.85 -34.05
C ARG A 494 -3.81 -16.68 -35.33
N CYS A 495 -3.70 -16.01 -36.48
CA CYS A 495 -2.97 -16.52 -37.65
C CYS A 495 -1.78 -15.60 -37.92
N GLU A 496 -0.76 -16.04 -38.66
CA GLU A 496 0.37 -15.20 -39.11
C GLU A 496 -0.05 -13.98 -39.94
N CYS A 497 -1.32 -13.88 -40.30
CA CYS A 497 -1.94 -12.67 -40.80
C CYS A 497 -2.01 -11.56 -39.74
N GLY A 498 -2.32 -11.89 -38.48
CA GLY A 498 -2.51 -10.97 -37.35
C GLY A 498 -1.30 -10.10 -37.03
N GLY A 499 -0.08 -10.67 -37.10
CA GLY A 499 1.14 -9.89 -36.96
C GLY A 499 1.32 -8.83 -38.05
N MET A 500 0.83 -9.09 -39.26
CA MET A 500 0.85 -8.13 -40.37
C MET A 500 -0.27 -7.07 -40.23
N TRP A 501 -1.40 -7.40 -39.60
CA TRP A 501 -2.46 -6.44 -39.27
C TRP A 501 -2.01 -5.46 -38.20
N ASP A 502 -1.32 -5.94 -37.16
CA ASP A 502 -0.81 -5.09 -36.08
C ASP A 502 0.33 -4.18 -36.58
N GLU A 503 1.24 -4.68 -37.42
CA GLU A 503 2.31 -3.85 -37.97
C GLU A 503 1.79 -2.76 -38.93
N VAL A 504 0.80 -3.06 -39.77
CA VAL A 504 0.19 -2.08 -40.68
C VAL A 504 -0.61 -1.03 -39.89
N ARG A 505 -1.35 -1.47 -38.86
CA ARG A 505 -2.13 -0.56 -37.98
C ARG A 505 -1.20 0.36 -37.18
N VAL A 506 -0.10 -0.16 -36.63
CA VAL A 506 0.92 0.65 -35.94
C VAL A 506 1.61 1.63 -36.90
N ALA A 507 1.85 1.24 -38.15
CA ALA A 507 2.43 2.14 -39.16
C ALA A 507 1.47 3.25 -39.59
N GLU A 508 0.17 2.96 -39.77
CA GLU A 508 -0.85 3.94 -40.11
C GLU A 508 -1.16 4.89 -38.93
N ASP A 509 -1.23 4.36 -37.70
CA ASP A 509 -1.41 5.18 -36.48
C ASP A 509 -0.22 6.11 -36.26
N ARG A 510 1.02 5.65 -36.50
CA ARG A 510 2.21 6.51 -36.45
C ARG A 510 2.18 7.58 -37.55
N ALA A 511 1.71 7.25 -38.75
CA ALA A 511 1.60 8.21 -39.85
C ALA A 511 0.47 9.24 -39.62
N ALA A 512 -0.64 8.82 -39.02
CA ALA A 512 -1.76 9.69 -38.64
C ALA A 512 -1.37 10.62 -37.47
N ALA A 513 -0.73 10.07 -36.42
CA ALA A 513 -0.18 10.85 -35.31
C ALA A 513 0.89 11.84 -35.78
N GLY A 514 1.75 11.43 -36.71
CA GLY A 514 2.79 12.28 -37.30
C GLY A 514 2.24 13.43 -38.16
N ARG A 515 1.11 13.24 -38.85
CA ARG A 515 0.41 14.31 -39.59
C ARG A 515 -0.37 15.25 -38.64
N HIS A 516 -1.06 14.70 -37.64
CA HIS A 516 -1.80 15.49 -36.65
C HIS A 516 -0.86 16.42 -35.84
N HIS A 517 0.30 15.90 -35.42
CA HIS A 517 1.29 16.70 -34.70
C HIS A 517 1.92 17.83 -35.54
N ARG A 518 1.94 17.72 -36.87
CA ARG A 518 2.46 18.77 -37.76
C ARG A 518 1.43 19.86 -38.07
N GLU A 519 0.15 19.51 -38.12
CA GLU A 519 -0.88 20.42 -38.60
C GLU A 519 -1.68 21.09 -37.46
N ARG A 520 -1.85 20.45 -36.29
CA ARG A 520 -2.57 21.02 -35.12
C ARG A 520 -2.04 20.49 -33.78
N PRO A 521 -1.08 21.17 -33.13
CA PRO A 521 -0.60 20.75 -31.82
C PRO A 521 -1.67 21.06 -30.75
N GLY A 522 -2.16 20.03 -30.05
CA GLY A 522 -2.90 20.20 -28.79
C GLY A 522 -4.43 20.04 -28.81
N CYS A 523 -5.02 19.39 -29.82
CA CYS A 523 -6.45 19.04 -29.79
C CYS A 523 -6.68 17.51 -29.89
N GLU A 524 -7.64 16.99 -29.11
CA GLU A 524 -8.08 15.58 -29.14
C GLU A 524 -8.71 15.23 -30.49
N LEU A 525 -8.38 14.03 -31.00
CA LEU A 525 -8.93 13.45 -32.22
C LEU A 525 -10.29 12.80 -31.92
N ASP A 526 -11.35 13.25 -32.58
CA ASP A 526 -12.63 12.54 -32.62
C ASP A 526 -12.68 11.68 -33.90
N VAL A 527 -12.50 10.37 -33.75
CA VAL A 527 -12.54 9.41 -34.86
C VAL A 527 -13.90 8.74 -34.89
N LYS A 528 -14.88 9.38 -35.54
CA LYS A 528 -16.13 8.71 -35.92
C LYS A 528 -16.06 8.20 -37.36
N GLY A 529 -16.09 6.87 -37.49
CA GLY A 529 -16.63 6.16 -38.66
C GLY A 529 -15.88 6.32 -39.97
N ALA A 530 -14.73 5.65 -40.12
CA ALA A 530 -14.19 5.34 -41.45
C ALA A 530 -14.71 3.96 -41.90
N ALA A 531 -15.55 3.94 -42.93
CA ALA A 531 -16.05 2.70 -43.51
C ALA A 531 -14.94 1.94 -44.25
N ILE A 532 -14.66 0.71 -43.81
CA ILE A 532 -13.71 -0.20 -44.45
C ILE A 532 -14.36 -0.77 -45.72
N ARG A 533 -14.11 -0.18 -46.88
CA ARG A 533 -14.54 -0.75 -48.18
C ARG A 533 -13.43 -0.98 -49.20
N ASP A 534 -12.24 -0.39 -49.04
CA ASP A 534 -11.13 -0.53 -50.00
C ASP A 534 -10.03 -1.54 -49.61
N PHE A 535 -10.14 -2.17 -48.43
CA PHE A 535 -9.11 -3.07 -47.91
C PHE A 535 -9.11 -4.45 -48.62
N ASP A 536 -10.26 -4.88 -49.11
CA ASP A 536 -10.49 -6.23 -49.64
C ASP A 536 -9.79 -6.46 -51.00
N ALA A 537 -9.61 -5.40 -51.81
CA ALA A 537 -8.98 -5.49 -53.13
C ALA A 537 -7.44 -5.58 -53.10
N ARG A 538 -6.79 -5.12 -52.02
CA ARG A 538 -5.32 -5.22 -51.81
C ARG A 538 -4.94 -6.57 -51.21
N ALA A 539 -5.69 -7.04 -50.22
CA ALA A 539 -5.45 -8.35 -49.59
C ALA A 539 -5.57 -9.51 -50.59
N ARG A 540 -6.57 -9.47 -51.49
CA ARG A 540 -6.76 -10.48 -52.55
C ARG A 540 -5.62 -10.51 -53.58
N ARG A 541 -4.97 -9.37 -53.86
CA ARG A 541 -3.80 -9.30 -54.77
C ARG A 541 -2.52 -9.84 -54.14
N ALA A 542 -2.29 -9.55 -52.86
CA ALA A 542 -1.12 -10.05 -52.12
C ALA A 542 -1.15 -11.58 -51.94
N CYS A 543 -2.33 -12.16 -51.71
CA CYS A 543 -2.50 -13.61 -51.55
C CYS A 543 -2.28 -14.38 -52.87
N ARG A 544 -2.76 -13.85 -54.02
CA ARG A 544 -2.51 -14.45 -55.35
C ARG A 544 -1.03 -14.40 -55.77
N ALA A 545 -0.31 -13.33 -55.40
CA ALA A 545 1.11 -13.19 -55.71
C ALA A 545 2.01 -14.16 -54.91
N ARG A 546 1.61 -14.55 -53.68
CA ARG A 546 2.34 -15.53 -52.88
C ARG A 546 2.13 -16.97 -53.36
N ARG A 547 0.92 -17.35 -53.81
CA ARG A 547 0.67 -18.67 -54.44
C ARG A 547 1.50 -18.91 -55.71
N ALA A 548 1.82 -17.87 -56.47
CA ALA A 548 2.64 -17.99 -57.69
C ALA A 548 4.14 -18.17 -57.42
N ARG A 549 4.62 -17.87 -56.19
CA ARG A 549 6.06 -17.91 -55.84
C ARG A 549 6.48 -19.15 -55.05
N SER A 550 5.55 -19.90 -54.46
CA SER A 550 5.88 -21.00 -53.55
C SER A 550 5.99 -22.38 -54.23
N GLY A 551 5.63 -22.53 -55.51
CA GLY A 551 5.90 -23.74 -56.31
C GLY A 551 5.39 -25.08 -55.73
N SER A 552 4.58 -25.09 -54.67
CA SER A 552 4.15 -26.29 -53.97
C SER A 552 2.75 -26.73 -54.41
N THR A 553 2.64 -28.00 -54.82
CA THR A 553 1.40 -28.67 -55.21
C THR A 553 0.78 -29.49 -54.08
N SER A 554 1.14 -29.26 -52.81
CA SER A 554 0.54 -29.98 -51.69
C SER A 554 -0.63 -29.19 -51.08
N PRO A 555 -1.86 -29.74 -51.01
CA PRO A 555 -3.02 -29.04 -50.50
C PRO A 555 -3.14 -29.24 -48.99
N ALA A 556 -2.46 -28.40 -48.20
CA ALA A 556 -2.75 -28.27 -46.77
C ALA A 556 -2.49 -26.84 -46.30
N ALA A 557 -3.43 -26.32 -45.51
CA ALA A 557 -3.42 -25.02 -44.82
C ALA A 557 -3.70 -23.78 -45.68
N CYS A 558 -4.93 -23.67 -46.18
CA CYS A 558 -5.65 -22.39 -46.12
C CYS A 558 -7.09 -22.73 -45.76
N ASP A 559 -7.55 -22.29 -44.59
CA ASP A 559 -8.92 -22.52 -44.12
C ASP A 559 -9.92 -21.87 -45.12
N PRO A 560 -10.81 -22.65 -45.76
CA PRO A 560 -11.83 -22.11 -46.66
C PRO A 560 -12.83 -21.17 -45.96
N ARG A 561 -12.82 -21.08 -44.62
CA ARG A 561 -13.66 -20.14 -43.86
C ARG A 561 -13.20 -18.68 -43.92
N CYS A 562 -11.97 -18.38 -44.34
CA CYS A 562 -11.49 -17.00 -44.50
C CYS A 562 -12.11 -16.23 -45.70
N LEU A 563 -12.90 -16.91 -46.56
CA LEU A 563 -13.59 -16.28 -47.71
C LEU A 563 -15.12 -16.30 -47.59
N ALA A 564 -15.68 -16.81 -46.49
CA ALA A 564 -17.13 -16.98 -46.32
C ALA A 564 -17.77 -16.05 -45.27
N SER A 565 -17.01 -15.12 -44.68
CA SER A 565 -17.53 -14.11 -43.75
C SER A 565 -17.14 -12.70 -44.21
N ALA A 566 -17.58 -12.34 -45.42
CA ALA A 566 -17.55 -10.98 -45.97
C ALA A 566 -18.98 -10.43 -46.05
#